data_AF-A0A7S4M7B3-F1
#
_entry.id   AF-A0A7S4M7B3-F1
#
_cell.length_a   1.000
_cell.length_b   1.000
_cell.length_c   1.000
_cell.angle_alpha   90.00
_cell.angle_beta   90.00
_cell.angle_gamma   90.00
#
_symmetry.space_group_name_H-M   'P 1'
#
loop_
_entity.id
_entity.type
_entity.pdbx_description
1 polymer ?
#
loop_
_entity_poly.entity_id
_entity_poly.type
_entity_poly.pdbx_seq_one_letter_code
_entity_poly.pdbx_strand_id
1 'polypeptide(L)'
;YKHATADESVKKTFKCIGQARNFDDLGLPSWMRRFNAKPVIINKSGEVYTGEVRGVRYLEIDILVGKWGLMARRGLLSLLPRYKDLDCEIGFVLQGHEDSELPERILGGARLPFVDPETAFVPWAPPS
;
A
#
# COMPACT_ATOMS: atom_id res chain seq x y z
N TYR A 1 -22.00 -1.21 1.75
CA TYR A 1 -20.97 -0.24 1.33
C TYR A 1 -21.50 0.66 0.20
N LYS A 2 -22.39 1.61 0.49
CA LYS A 2 -23.13 2.42 -0.51
C LYS A 2 -22.81 3.93 -0.50
N HIS A 3 -21.83 4.36 0.31
CA HIS A 3 -21.59 5.79 0.60
C HIS A 3 -20.16 6.26 0.28
N ALA A 4 -19.34 5.43 -0.36
CA ALA A 4 -17.97 5.78 -0.67
C ALA A 4 -17.94 6.68 -1.93
N THR A 5 -17.41 7.91 -1.81
CA THR A 5 -17.30 8.85 -2.94
C THR A 5 -15.85 8.94 -3.37
N ALA A 6 -15.59 8.86 -4.68
CA ALA A 6 -14.26 9.02 -5.24
C ALA A 6 -13.79 10.48 -5.06
N ASP A 7 -12.61 10.67 -4.46
CA ASP A 7 -12.00 11.99 -4.30
C ASP A 7 -10.76 12.11 -5.19
N GLU A 8 -10.94 12.76 -6.34
CA GLU A 8 -9.89 12.98 -7.34
C GLU A 8 -8.74 13.87 -6.83
N SER A 9 -8.98 14.72 -5.83
CA SER A 9 -7.94 15.56 -5.26
C SER A 9 -7.01 14.75 -4.36
N VAL A 10 -7.58 13.90 -3.50
CA VAL A 10 -6.84 12.99 -2.63
C VAL A 10 -6.10 11.94 -3.47
N LYS A 11 -6.76 11.37 -4.47
CA LYS A 11 -6.16 10.36 -5.37
C LYS A 11 -4.88 10.83 -6.05
N LYS A 12 -4.81 12.11 -6.45
CA LYS A 12 -3.64 12.68 -7.13
C LYS A 12 -2.43 12.83 -6.22
N THR A 13 -2.65 13.04 -4.93
CA THR A 13 -1.60 13.28 -3.93
C THR A 13 -1.28 12.03 -3.10
N PHE A 14 -2.10 10.98 -3.17
CA PHE A 14 -1.92 9.80 -2.36
C PHE A 14 -0.70 8.97 -2.78
N LYS A 15 0.23 8.78 -1.84
CA LYS A 15 1.43 7.95 -1.98
C LYS A 15 1.39 6.76 -1.05
N CYS A 16 1.91 5.64 -1.55
CA CYS A 16 2.19 4.44 -0.76
C CYS A 16 3.71 4.28 -0.61
N ILE A 17 4.15 3.86 0.56
CA ILE A 17 5.53 3.53 0.89
C ILE A 17 5.54 2.06 1.27
N GLY A 18 6.26 1.24 0.50
CA GLY A 18 6.51 -0.17 0.83
C GLY A 18 7.95 -0.36 1.26
N GLN A 19 8.17 -0.99 2.41
CA GLN A 19 9.49 -1.31 2.92
C GLN A 19 9.58 -2.78 3.31
N ALA A 20 10.49 -3.52 2.68
CA ALA A 20 11.00 -4.78 3.19
C ALA A 20 12.10 -4.47 4.21
N ARG A 21 11.86 -4.77 5.49
CA ARG A 21 12.84 -4.56 6.59
C ARG A 21 14.03 -5.51 6.48
N ASN A 22 13.77 -6.73 6.01
CA ASN A 22 14.76 -7.78 5.79
C ASN A 22 15.13 -7.93 4.31
N PHE A 23 15.14 -6.83 3.54
CA PHE A 23 15.40 -6.86 2.09
C PHE A 23 16.65 -7.68 1.72
N ASP A 24 17.71 -7.55 2.52
CA ASP A 24 19.01 -8.19 2.27
C ASP A 24 18.98 -9.71 2.44
N ASP A 25 18.06 -10.20 3.27
CA ASP A 25 17.92 -11.63 3.58
C ASP A 25 17.03 -12.35 2.55
N LEU A 26 16.22 -11.61 1.80
CA LEU A 26 15.26 -12.17 0.84
C LEU A 26 15.91 -12.64 -0.47
N GLY A 27 17.16 -12.29 -0.74
CA GLY A 27 17.82 -12.63 -2.02
C GLY A 27 17.10 -12.01 -3.24
N LEU A 28 16.50 -10.83 -3.06
CA LEU A 28 15.82 -10.11 -4.14
C LEU A 28 16.82 -9.49 -5.12
N PRO A 29 16.43 -9.26 -6.39
CA PRO A 29 17.26 -8.57 -7.35
C PRO A 29 17.76 -7.22 -6.82
N SER A 30 19.06 -6.95 -6.94
CA SER A 30 19.71 -5.74 -6.40
C SER A 30 19.07 -4.43 -6.87
N TRP A 31 18.55 -4.40 -8.10
CA TRP A 31 17.87 -3.24 -8.66
C TRP A 31 16.59 -2.86 -7.91
N MET A 32 15.99 -3.76 -7.12
CA MET A 32 14.80 -3.47 -6.33
C MET A 32 15.12 -2.61 -5.10
N ARG A 33 16.37 -2.60 -4.64
CA ARG A 33 16.80 -1.82 -3.46
C ARG A 33 16.46 -0.34 -3.57
N ARG A 34 16.59 0.25 -4.77
CA ARG A 34 16.29 1.67 -5.03
C ARG A 34 14.81 2.04 -4.88
N PHE A 35 13.94 1.04 -4.76
CA PHE A 35 12.51 1.22 -4.56
C PHE A 35 12.08 0.89 -3.12
N ASN A 36 12.96 0.27 -2.31
CA ASN A 36 12.66 -0.07 -0.93
C ASN A 36 12.51 1.22 -0.09
N ALA A 37 11.40 1.34 0.65
CA ALA A 37 11.02 2.53 1.40
C ALA A 37 10.86 3.82 0.56
N LYS A 38 10.80 3.71 -0.78
CA LYS A 38 10.59 4.87 -1.65
C LYS A 38 9.09 5.14 -1.79
N PRO A 39 8.62 6.38 -1.50
CA PRO A 39 7.23 6.74 -1.75
C PRO A 39 6.87 6.70 -3.23
N VAL A 40 5.71 6.12 -3.55
CA VAL A 40 5.19 5.98 -4.91
C VAL A 40 3.76 6.52 -4.96
N ILE A 41 3.50 7.44 -5.89
CA ILE A 41 2.16 7.93 -6.20
C ILE A 41 1.37 6.81 -6.87
N ILE A 42 0.22 6.44 -6.30
CA ILE A 42 -0.62 5.35 -6.83
C ILE A 42 -1.75 5.83 -7.75
N ASN A 43 -1.84 7.12 -8.06
CA ASN A 43 -2.92 7.73 -8.86
C ASN A 43 -3.37 6.91 -10.10
N LYS A 44 -2.43 6.39 -10.91
CA LYS A 44 -2.79 5.63 -12.14
C LYS A 44 -3.30 4.22 -11.86
N SER A 45 -2.91 3.63 -10.75
CA SER A 45 -3.19 2.24 -10.40
C SER A 45 -4.14 2.10 -9.22
N GLY A 46 -4.47 3.18 -8.54
CA GLY A 46 -5.29 3.18 -7.35
C GLY A 46 -6.57 4.00 -7.49
N GLU A 47 -7.62 3.55 -6.84
CA GLU A 47 -8.83 4.34 -6.61
C GLU A 47 -8.91 4.65 -5.11
N VAL A 48 -9.34 5.85 -4.77
CA VAL A 48 -9.45 6.31 -3.38
C VAL A 48 -10.87 6.77 -3.14
N TYR A 49 -11.49 6.22 -2.10
CA TYR A 49 -12.84 6.55 -1.70
C TYR A 49 -12.86 7.03 -0.26
N THR A 50 -13.72 8.00 0.03
CA THR A 50 -14.00 8.43 1.40
C THR A 50 -15.42 8.04 1.78
N GLY A 51 -15.63 7.64 3.02
CA GLY A 51 -16.96 7.30 3.52
C GLY A 51 -17.08 7.52 5.03
N GLU A 52 -18.30 7.36 5.53
CA GLU A 52 -18.60 7.44 6.95
C GLU A 52 -19.55 6.31 7.35
N VAL A 53 -19.25 5.62 8.45
CA VAL A 53 -20.11 4.60 9.05
C VAL A 53 -20.23 4.89 10.53
N ARG A 54 -21.46 5.08 11.01
CA ARG A 54 -21.77 5.34 12.44
C ARG A 54 -20.93 6.48 13.05
N GLY A 55 -20.73 7.57 12.31
CA GLY A 55 -19.92 8.72 12.74
C GLY A 55 -18.40 8.55 12.56
N VAL A 56 -17.93 7.39 12.09
CA VAL A 56 -16.51 7.13 11.84
C VAL A 56 -16.22 7.33 10.36
N ARG A 57 -15.38 8.32 10.05
CA ARG A 57 -14.88 8.57 8.70
C ARG A 57 -13.76 7.58 8.37
N TYR A 58 -13.77 7.04 7.17
CA TYR A 58 -12.76 6.12 6.67
C TYR A 58 -12.32 6.48 5.26
N LEU A 59 -11.11 6.05 4.93
CA LEU A 59 -10.52 6.11 3.60
C LEU A 59 -10.35 4.67 3.11
N GLU A 60 -10.87 4.38 1.92
CA GLU A 60 -10.74 3.09 1.25
C GLU A 60 -9.87 3.26 0.01
N ILE A 61 -8.96 2.31 -0.21
CA ILE A 61 -7.96 2.38 -1.29
C ILE A 61 -7.94 1.04 -2.00
N ASP A 62 -8.26 1.07 -3.27
CA ASP A 62 -8.12 -0.08 -4.16
C ASP A 62 -6.85 0.09 -4.98
N ILE A 63 -6.03 -0.96 -5.08
CA ILE A 63 -4.80 -0.92 -5.91
C ILE A 63 -4.85 -2.03 -6.95
N LEU A 64 -4.98 -1.62 -8.22
CA LEU A 64 -4.94 -2.50 -9.36
C LEU A 64 -3.50 -2.67 -9.87
N VAL A 65 -2.84 -3.74 -9.41
CA VAL A 65 -1.51 -4.20 -9.88
C VAL A 65 -1.49 -4.42 -11.41
N GLY A 66 -2.66 -4.69 -12.00
CA GLY A 66 -2.88 -4.75 -13.44
C GLY A 66 -2.44 -3.49 -14.21
N LYS A 67 -2.38 -2.33 -13.57
CA LYS A 67 -1.98 -1.06 -14.20
C LYS A 67 -0.52 -0.69 -13.95
N TRP A 68 0.22 -1.51 -13.22
CA TRP A 68 1.61 -1.22 -12.88
C TRP A 68 2.54 -1.40 -14.09
N GLY A 69 3.58 -0.58 -14.16
CA GLY A 69 4.64 -0.72 -15.15
C GLY A 69 5.40 -2.05 -15.00
N LEU A 70 6.09 -2.46 -16.07
CA LEU A 70 6.79 -3.75 -16.16
C LEU A 70 7.73 -4.01 -14.97
N MET A 71 8.49 -3.00 -14.53
CA MET A 71 9.44 -3.14 -13.43
C MET A 71 8.74 -3.42 -12.10
N ALA A 72 7.66 -2.70 -11.78
CA ALA A 72 6.90 -2.93 -10.55
C ALA A 72 6.26 -4.32 -10.53
N ARG A 73 5.72 -4.77 -11.66
CA ARG A 73 5.20 -6.15 -11.81
C ARG A 73 6.28 -7.21 -11.64
N ARG A 74 7.45 -7.04 -12.26
CA ARG A 74 8.60 -7.96 -12.08
C ARG A 74 9.09 -8.00 -10.64
N GLY A 75 9.10 -6.86 -9.96
CA GLY A 75 9.44 -6.76 -8.54
C GLY A 75 8.47 -7.58 -7.69
N LEU A 76 7.16 -7.39 -7.90
CA LEU A 76 6.14 -8.18 -7.21
C LEU A 76 6.27 -9.68 -7.48
N LEU A 77 6.46 -10.08 -8.75
CA LEU A 77 6.68 -11.48 -9.11
C LEU A 77 7.93 -12.08 -8.44
N SER A 78 8.97 -11.28 -8.21
CA SER A 78 10.19 -11.72 -7.51
C SER A 78 9.96 -11.91 -6.01
N LEU A 79 9.02 -11.15 -5.44
CA LEU A 79 8.59 -11.22 -4.04
C LEU A 79 7.62 -12.38 -3.78
N LEU A 80 6.76 -12.74 -4.73
CA LEU A 80 5.72 -13.78 -4.53
C LEU A 80 6.26 -15.10 -3.97
N PRO A 81 7.37 -15.69 -4.43
CA PRO A 81 7.87 -16.94 -3.85
C PRO A 81 8.36 -16.82 -2.39
N ARG A 82 8.52 -15.59 -1.89
CA ARG A 82 9.17 -15.23 -0.62
C ARG A 82 8.26 -14.42 0.29
N TYR A 83 6.96 -14.29 -0.03
CA TYR A 83 6.07 -13.40 0.71
C TYR A 83 5.99 -13.79 2.21
N LYS A 84 6.12 -15.09 2.53
CA LYS A 84 6.09 -15.59 3.92
C LYS A 84 7.33 -15.26 4.71
N ASP A 85 8.45 -15.04 4.01
CA ASP A 85 9.72 -14.65 4.61
C ASP A 85 9.85 -13.12 4.68
N LEU A 86 8.90 -12.37 4.11
CA LEU A 86 8.93 -10.91 4.04
C LEU A 86 8.47 -10.27 5.35
N ASP A 87 9.32 -9.44 5.95
CA ASP A 87 8.94 -8.50 7.00
C ASP A 87 8.66 -7.14 6.35
N CYS A 88 7.38 -6.88 6.05
CA CYS A 88 6.94 -5.71 5.29
C CYS A 88 6.36 -4.62 6.20
N GLU A 89 6.67 -3.37 5.91
CA GLU A 89 5.94 -2.20 6.39
C GLU A 89 5.31 -1.47 5.21
N ILE A 90 4.05 -1.09 5.35
CA ILE A 90 3.32 -0.27 4.39
C ILE A 90 2.91 1.02 5.11
N GLY A 91 3.22 2.16 4.51
CA GLY A 91 2.82 3.47 4.98
C GLY A 91 2.14 4.28 3.89
N PHE A 92 1.26 5.19 4.30
CA PHE A 92 0.54 6.08 3.39
C PHE A 92 0.79 7.54 3.77
N VAL A 93 1.02 8.38 2.77
CA VAL A 93 1.23 9.83 2.93
C VAL A 93 0.47 10.58 1.85
N LEU A 94 0.13 11.84 2.13
CA LEU A 94 -0.31 12.78 1.09
C LEU A 94 0.88 13.60 0.62
N GLN A 95 0.96 13.78 -0.69
CA GLN A 95 1.94 14.63 -1.33
C GLN A 95 1.64 16.10 -1.02
N GLY A 96 2.61 16.79 -0.45
CA GLY A 96 2.61 18.25 -0.36
C GLY A 96 3.05 18.87 -1.69
N HIS A 97 2.42 19.98 -2.03
CA HIS A 97 2.73 20.83 -3.17
C HIS A 97 3.27 22.21 -2.74
N GLU A 98 2.82 22.72 -1.58
CA GLU A 98 3.28 23.99 -1.01
C GLU A 98 4.26 23.78 0.16
N ASP A 99 5.12 24.76 0.43
CA ASP A 99 6.07 24.72 1.55
C ASP A 99 5.36 24.56 2.91
N SER A 100 4.14 25.07 3.03
CA SER A 100 3.28 24.94 4.21
C SER A 100 2.81 23.50 4.47
N GLU A 101 2.77 22.67 3.42
CA GLU A 101 2.33 21.28 3.46
C GLU A 101 3.50 20.32 3.77
N LEU A 102 4.71 20.86 3.91
CA LEU A 102 5.92 20.10 4.21
C LEU A 102 6.30 20.19 5.70
N PRO A 103 6.87 19.11 6.27
CA PRO A 103 7.10 17.81 5.66
C PRO A 103 5.81 16.98 5.52
N GLU A 104 5.75 16.15 4.47
CA GLU A 104 4.68 15.14 4.29
C GLU A 104 4.53 14.29 5.56
N ARG A 105 3.29 14.01 5.97
CA ARG A 105 2.97 13.26 7.19
C ARG A 105 2.38 11.90 6.87
N ILE A 106 2.73 10.89 7.69
CA ILE A 106 2.13 9.56 7.63
C ILE A 106 0.68 9.65 8.09
N LEU A 107 -0.23 9.26 7.20
CA LEU A 107 -1.66 9.11 7.49
C LEU A 107 -1.94 7.84 8.31
N GLY A 108 -1.18 6.79 8.02
CA GLY A 108 -1.31 5.50 8.66
C GLY A 108 -0.26 4.55 8.12
N GLY A 109 0.05 3.53 8.90
CA GLY A 109 0.95 2.48 8.49
C GLY A 109 0.66 1.18 9.23
N ALA A 110 1.06 0.09 8.61
CA ALA A 110 0.94 -1.25 9.16
C ALA A 110 2.23 -2.02 8.91
N ARG A 111 2.61 -2.83 9.88
CA ARG A 111 3.63 -3.86 9.70
C ARG A 111 2.93 -5.20 9.47
N LEU A 112 3.38 -5.91 8.47
CA LEU A 112 2.91 -7.21 8.03
C LEU A 112 4.11 -8.17 8.12
N PRO A 113 4.46 -8.65 9.33
CA PRO A 113 5.63 -9.49 9.51
C PRO A 113 5.30 -10.94 9.11
N PHE A 114 6.06 -11.48 8.15
CA PHE A 114 6.08 -12.92 7.82
C PHE A 114 4.69 -13.51 7.58
N VAL A 115 3.84 -12.78 6.85
CA VAL A 115 2.44 -13.18 6.63
C VAL A 115 2.39 -14.42 5.75
N ASP A 116 1.80 -15.49 6.27
CA ASP A 116 1.55 -16.73 5.54
C ASP A 116 0.03 -16.94 5.33
N PRO A 117 -0.49 -16.71 4.11
CA PRO A 117 -1.89 -16.91 3.78
C PRO A 117 -2.29 -18.39 3.74
N GLU A 118 -1.34 -19.33 3.61
CA GLU A 118 -1.65 -20.77 3.64
C GLU A 118 -2.01 -21.23 5.06
N THR A 119 -1.50 -20.54 6.07
CA THR A 119 -1.79 -20.80 7.49
C THR A 119 -2.74 -19.78 8.11
N ALA A 120 -3.15 -18.76 7.35
CA ALA A 120 -4.04 -17.71 7.83
C ALA A 120 -5.41 -18.30 8.18
N PHE A 121 -5.74 -18.27 9.48
CA PHE A 121 -7.07 -18.59 9.95
C PHE A 121 -8.03 -17.47 9.55
N VAL A 122 -8.98 -17.77 8.66
CA VAL A 122 -10.09 -16.88 8.34
C VAL A 122 -11.30 -17.37 9.14
N PRO A 123 -11.62 -16.77 10.31
CA PRO A 123 -12.89 -17.04 10.96
C PRO A 123 -13.98 -16.50 10.05
N TRP A 124 -14.64 -17.38 9.30
CA TRP A 124 -15.83 -17.01 8.55
C TRP A 124 -16.87 -16.44 9.54
N ALA A 125 -17.15 -15.15 9.45
CA ALA A 125 -18.32 -14.52 10.04
C ALA A 125 -19.29 -14.21 8.89
N PRO A 126 -20.51 -14.79 8.88
CA PRO A 126 -21.49 -14.46 7.85
C PRO A 126 -21.80 -12.96 7.88
N PRO A 127 -22.05 -12.31 6.71
CA PRO A 127 -22.41 -10.90 6.67
C PRO A 127 -23.72 -10.69 7.43
N SER A 128 -23.72 -9.71 8.34
CA SER A 128 -24.91 -9.22 9.08
C SER A 128 -25.86 -8.44 8.18
#